data_AF-A0A382B992-F1
#
_entry.id   AF-A0A382B992-F1
#
_cell.length_a   1.000
_cell.length_b   1.000
_cell.length_c   1.000
_cell.angle_alpha   90.00
_cell.angle_beta   90.00
_cell.angle_gamma   90.00
#
_symmetry.space_group_name_H-M   'P 1'
#
loop_
_entity.id
_entity.type
_entity.pdbx_description
1 polymer ?
#
loop_
_entity_poly.entity_id
_entity_poly.type
_entity_poly.pdbx_seq_one_letter_code
_entity_poly.pdbx_strand_id
1 'polypeptide(L)' 'MIHVIVGTRAQIIKMAPVMKDLESRGVDYNFIFLAQHKETIYEIIEQFGVKKPDIVIGDMNKDITNVKDMIFW' A
#
# COMPACT_ATOMS: atom_id res chain seq x y z
N MET A 1 -18.62 -4.75 1.47
CA MET A 1 -17.21 -5.20 1.54
C MET A 1 -16.33 -3.98 1.39
N ILE A 2 -15.48 -3.68 2.39
CA ILE A 2 -14.62 -2.48 2.39
C ILE A 2 -13.33 -2.79 1.65
N HIS A 3 -12.92 -1.91 0.75
CA HIS A 3 -11.63 -2.00 0.05
C HIS A 3 -10.79 -0.77 0.36
N VAL A 4 -9.61 -1.00 0.94
CA VAL A 4 -8.61 0.03 1.21
C VAL A 4 -7.55 -0.08 0.14
N ILE A 5 -7.59 0.83 -0.84
CA ILE A 5 -6.65 0.85 -1.96
C ILE A 5 -5.64 1.97 -1.71
N VAL A 6 -4.35 1.63 -1.65
CA VAL A 6 -3.27 2.59 -1.46
C VAL A 6 -2.17 2.37 -2.49
N GLY A 7 -1.60 3.44 -3.00
CA GLY A 7 -0.41 3.39 -3.86
C GLY A 7 0.80 4.08 -3.24
N THR A 8 0.59 5.09 -2.40
CA THR A 8 1.67 5.96 -1.92
C THR A 8 1.90 5.85 -0.42
N ARG A 9 3.13 6.19 0.00
CA ARG A 9 3.51 6.33 1.41
C ARG A 9 2.56 7.24 2.20
N ALA A 10 2.20 8.41 1.66
CA ALA A 10 1.33 9.36 2.34
C ALA A 10 -0.10 8.84 2.53
N GLN A 11 -0.60 8.01 1.60
CA GLN A 11 -1.90 7.35 1.76
C GLN A 11 -1.86 6.34 2.89
N ILE A 12 -0.81 5.52 3.00
CA ILE A 12 -0.68 4.53 4.09
C ILE A 12 -0.65 5.23 5.45
N ILE A 13 0.16 6.29 5.61
CA ILE A 13 0.23 7.03 6.88
C ILE A 13 -1.16 7.53 7.32
N LYS A 14 -1.98 7.99 6.38
CA LYS A 14 -3.35 8.47 6.66
C LYS A 14 -4.35 7.35 6.88
N MET A 15 -4.20 6.22 6.19
CA MET A 15 -5.13 5.10 6.26
C MET A 15 -4.83 4.14 7.40
N ALA A 16 -3.59 4.09 7.90
CA ALA A 16 -3.19 3.17 8.96
C ALA A 16 -4.03 3.29 10.23
N PRO A 17 -4.36 4.50 10.75
CA PRO A 17 -5.26 4.64 11.89
C PRO A 17 -6.67 4.08 11.62
N VAL A 18 -7.20 4.27 10.41
CA VAL A 18 -8.52 3.75 10.02
C VAL A 18 -8.49 2.23 9.93
N MET A 19 -7.47 1.66 9.29
CA MET A 19 -7.25 0.21 9.21
C MET A 19 -7.15 -0.42 10.60
N LYS A 20 -6.46 0.25 11.54
CA LYS A 20 -6.39 -0.19 12.93
C LYS A 20 -7.73 -0.16 13.66
N ASP A 21 -8.54 0.86 13.43
CA ASP A 21 -9.88 0.93 14.01
C ASP A 21 -10.83 -0.11 13.42
N LEU A 22 -10.67 -0.46 12.14
CA LEU A 22 -11.41 -1.57 11.52
C LEU A 22 -10.99 -2.93 12.13
N GLU A 23 -9.68 -3.16 12.28
CA GLU A 23 -9.14 -4.36 12.95
C GLU A 23 -9.65 -4.51 14.39
N SER A 24 -9.62 -3.43 15.17
CA SER A 24 -10.04 -3.48 16.59
C SER A 24 -11.53 -3.75 16.76
N ARG A 25 -12.34 -3.37 15.77
CA ARG A 25 -13.79 -3.60 15.73
C ARG A 25 -14.18 -4.94 15.07
N GLY A 26 -13.20 -5.71 14.59
CA GLY A 26 -13.46 -6.97 13.86
C GLY A 26 -14.18 -6.75 12.53
N VAL A 27 -14.00 -5.60 11.89
CA VAL A 27 -14.60 -5.30 10.59
C VAL A 27 -13.66 -5.75 9.48
N ASP A 28 -14.12 -6.70 8.68
CA ASP A 28 -13.36 -7.19 7.53
C ASP A 28 -13.21 -6.14 6.43
N TYR A 29 -11.98 -5.99 5.96
CA TYR A 29 -11.64 -5.15 4.81
C TYR A 29 -10.54 -5.80 3.98
N ASN A 30 -10.54 -5.51 2.68
CA ASN A 30 -9.48 -5.91 1.76
C ASN A 30 -8.48 -4.78 1.61
N PHE A 31 -7.21 -5.06 1.89
CA PHE A 31 -6.11 -4.14 1.72
C PHE A 31 -5.41 -4.41 0.39
N ILE A 32 -5.50 -3.44 -0.54
CA ILE A 32 -4.95 -3.54 -1.89
C ILE A 32 -3.84 -2.51 -2.02
N PHE A 33 -2.64 -2.97 -2.32
CA PHE A 33 -1.47 -2.12 -2.50
C PHE A 33 -1.07 -2.05 -3.98
N LEU A 34 -0.92 -0.84 -4.52
CA LEU A 34 -0.58 -0.60 -5.93
C LEU A 34 0.92 -0.60 -6.24
N ALA A 35 1.75 -1.16 -5.35
CA ALA A 35 3.18 -1.41 -5.56
C ALA A 35 4.08 -0.22 -5.96
N GLN A 36 3.62 1.03 -5.83
CA GLN A 36 4.48 2.19 -6.09
C GLN A 36 5.47 2.34 -4.94
N HIS A 37 6.79 2.38 -5.21
CA HIS A 37 7.83 2.58 -4.20
C HIS A 37 7.79 1.56 -3.05
N LYS A 38 7.95 0.27 -3.39
CA LYS A 38 7.80 -0.89 -2.50
C LYS A 38 8.61 -0.84 -1.21
N GLU A 39 9.88 -0.43 -1.26
CA GLU A 39 10.81 -0.63 -0.14
C GLU A 39 10.34 0.12 1.13
N THR A 40 9.86 1.36 0.98
CA THR A 40 9.45 2.17 2.13
C THR A 40 8.09 1.75 2.71
N ILE A 41 7.27 1.01 1.96
CA ILE A 41 5.89 0.73 2.37
C ILE A 41 5.80 -0.41 3.39
N TYR A 42 6.63 -1.43 3.25
CA TYR A 42 6.66 -2.53 4.23
C TYR A 42 7.12 -2.05 5.61
N GLU A 43 8.13 -1.19 5.66
CA GLU A 43 8.59 -0.57 6.91
C GLU A 43 7.48 0.22 7.60
N ILE A 44 6.68 0.96 6.83
CA ILE A 44 5.58 1.76 7.37
C ILE A 44 4.47 0.86 7.88
N ILE A 45 4.08 -0.17 7.11
CA ILE A 45 3.07 -1.14 7.53
C ILE A 45 3.46 -1.77 8.87
N GLU A 46 4.74 -2.13 9.04
CA GLU A 46 5.28 -2.66 10.28
C GLU A 46 5.27 -1.65 11.42
N GLN A 47 5.70 -0.40 11.17
CA GLN A 47 5.68 0.69 12.16
C GLN A 47 4.27 1.00 12.69
N PHE A 48 3.27 0.99 11.82
CA PHE A 48 1.86 1.20 12.20
C PHE A 48 1.18 -0.09 12.69
N GLY A 49 1.85 -1.23 12.56
CA GLY A 49 1.36 -2.55 12.96
C GLY A 49 0.12 -3.02 12.20
N VAL A 50 -0.23 -2.44 11.06
CA VAL A 50 -1.40 -2.83 10.26
C VAL A 50 -1.15 -4.13 9.51
N LYS A 51 -2.21 -4.86 9.13
CA LYS A 51 -2.05 -6.09 8.34
C LYS A 51 -1.34 -5.85 7.00
N LYS A 52 -0.72 -6.91 6.48
CA LYS A 52 -0.10 -6.91 5.13
C LYS A 52 -1.19 -6.81 4.03
N PRO A 53 -0.84 -6.30 2.83
CA PRO A 53 -1.79 -6.24 1.72
C PRO A 53 -2.29 -7.64 1.36
N ASP A 54 -3.61 -7.77 1.18
CA ASP A 54 -4.24 -8.99 0.67
C ASP A 54 -3.99 -9.13 -0.84
N ILE A 55 -3.85 -8.00 -1.55
CA ILE A 55 -3.57 -7.94 -2.98
C ILE A 55 -2.48 -6.89 -3.23
N VAL A 56 -1.51 -7.23 -4.08
CA VAL A 56 -0.51 -6.30 -4.60
C VAL A 56 -0.65 -6.22 -6.13
N ILE A 57 -0.89 -5.02 -6.67
CA ILE A 57 -1.07 -4.76 -8.11
C ILE A 57 0.08 -3.87 -8.58
N GLY A 58 0.63 -4.13 -9.77
CA GLY A 58 1.69 -3.27 -10.33
C GLY A 58 3.10 -3.66 -9.90
N ASP A 59 3.29 -4.91 -9.47
CA ASP A 59 4.61 -5.51 -9.27
C ASP A 59 5.34 -5.74 -10.62
N MET A 60 5.56 -4.67 -11.37
CA MET A 60 6.58 -4.64 -12.40
C MET A 60 7.86 -4.25 -11.67
N ASN A 61 8.91 -5.09 -11.76
CA ASN A 61 10.20 -4.97 -11.07
C ASN A 61 11.01 -3.67 -11.33
N LYS A 62 10.38 -2.58 -11.78
CA LYS A 62 10.98 -1.29 -12.06
C LYS A 62 9.98 -0.18 -11.81
N ASP A 63 10.22 0.62 -10.77
CA ASP A 63 9.66 1.97 -10.71
C ASP A 63 10.23 2.79 -11.87
N ILE A 64 9.38 3.53 -12.58
CA ILE A 64 9.83 4.54 -13.55
C ILE A 64 10.43 5.69 -12.73
N THR A 65 11.75 5.69 -12.61
CA THR A 65 12.47 6.67 -11.79
C THR A 65 13.11 7.78 -12.62
N ASN A 66 13.12 7.63 -13.94
CA ASN A 66 13.78 8.55 -14.85
C ASN A 66 13.03 8.67 -16.18
N VAL A 67 13.30 9.76 -16.92
CA VAL A 67 12.65 10.08 -18.21
C VAL A 67 12.89 8.98 -19.25
N LYS A 68 14.00 8.23 -19.16
CA LYS A 68 14.29 7.13 -20.10
C LYS A 68 13.37 5.94 -19.88
N ASP A 69 13.05 5.62 -18.64
CA ASP A 69 12.08 4.57 -18.31
C ASP A 69 10.68 4.92 -18.86
N MET A 70 10.35 6.21 -19.00
CA MET A 70 9.09 6.70 -19.59
C MET A 70 8.96 6.45 -21.10
N ILE A 71 10.07 6.35 -21.83
CA ILE A 71 10.07 6.14 -23.30
C ILE A 71 9.73 4.69 -23.63
N PHE A 72 10.02 3.75 -22.73
CA PHE A 72 9.83 2.31 -22.91
C PHE A 72 8.68 1.74 -22.09
N TRP A 73 7.85 2.60 -21.49
CA TRP A 73 6.63 2.24 -20.79
C TRP A 73 5.44 2.25 -21.76
#